data_AF-A0A0Q4QPU0-F1
#
_entry.id   AF-A0A0Q4QPU0-F1
#
_cell.length_a   1.000
_cell.length_b   1.000
_cell.length_c   1.000
_cell.angle_alpha   90.00
_cell.angle_beta   90.00
_cell.angle_gamma   90.00
#
_symmetry.space_group_name_H-M   'P 1'
#
loop_
_entity.id
_entity.type
_entity.pdbx_description
1 polymer ?
#
loop_
_entity_poly.entity_id
_entity_poly.type
_entity_poly.pdbx_seq_one_letter_code
_entity_poly.pdbx_strand_id
1 'polypeptide(L)'
;MSNGNGFSEEHLTNLLEKWQDDYRLKKHDGEIRGIEMTKKYIVSNNATDANKFVINVTRLYKFITCEKDGDTITLSVSVKPDTMNEFLNFCTNLKIEEAKLISSG
;
A
#
# COMPACT_ATOMS: atom_id res chain seq x y z
N MET A 1 -17.92 -27.54 -3.16
CA MET A 1 -18.35 -26.12 -3.18
C MET A 1 -17.36 -25.35 -2.34
N SER A 2 -16.38 -24.70 -2.97
CA SER A 2 -15.43 -23.82 -2.27
C SER A 2 -16.18 -22.55 -1.86
N ASN A 3 -16.52 -22.47 -0.57
CA ASN A 3 -16.94 -21.22 0.07
C ASN A 3 -15.70 -20.30 0.12
N GLY A 4 -15.35 -19.67 -1.00
CA GLY A 4 -14.09 -18.99 -1.16
C GLY A 4 -14.06 -17.65 -0.43
N ASN A 5 -13.50 -17.59 0.78
CA ASN A 5 -13.08 -16.30 1.39
C ASN A 5 -11.74 -15.83 0.77
N GLY A 6 -11.59 -15.95 -0.55
CA GLY A 6 -10.41 -15.56 -1.32
C GLY A 6 -10.69 -14.33 -2.20
N PHE A 7 -9.67 -13.79 -2.85
CA PHE A 7 -9.88 -12.72 -3.82
C PHE A 7 -10.54 -13.24 -5.11
N SER A 8 -11.49 -12.48 -5.66
CA SER A 8 -11.94 -12.68 -7.04
C SER A 8 -10.90 -12.12 -8.02
N GLU A 9 -10.99 -12.51 -9.29
CA GLU A 9 -10.11 -11.99 -10.34
C GLU A 9 -10.28 -10.48 -10.54
N GLU A 10 -11.51 -9.97 -10.49
CA GLU A 10 -11.81 -8.54 -10.53
C GLU A 10 -11.16 -7.80 -9.35
N HIS A 11 -11.22 -8.37 -8.14
CA HIS A 11 -10.56 -7.79 -6.96
C HIS A 11 -9.05 -7.67 -7.18
N LEU A 12 -8.41 -8.73 -7.69
CA LEU A 12 -6.97 -8.73 -7.95
C LEU A 12 -6.59 -7.69 -9.01
N THR A 13 -7.37 -7.61 -10.10
CA THR A 13 -7.14 -6.66 -11.18
C THR A 13 -7.19 -5.22 -10.66
N ASN A 14 -8.26 -4.85 -9.96
CA ASN A 14 -8.42 -3.52 -9.39
C ASN A 14 -7.30 -3.17 -8.40
N LEU A 15 -6.90 -4.12 -7.55
CA LEU A 15 -5.84 -3.92 -6.56
C LEU A 15 -4.49 -3.63 -7.22
N LEU A 16 -4.10 -4.45 -8.20
CA LEU A 16 -2.82 -4.33 -8.88
C LEU A 16 -2.76 -3.08 -9.77
N GLU A 17 -3.86 -2.73 -10.43
CA GLU A 17 -3.97 -1.50 -11.22
C GLU A 17 -3.84 -0.21 -10.39
N LYS A 18 -4.29 -0.23 -9.13
CA LYS A 18 -4.19 0.95 -8.25
C LYS A 18 -2.83 1.10 -7.59
N TRP A 19 -2.17 -0.01 -7.25
CA TRP A 19 -0.88 0.00 -6.56
C TRP A 19 0.29 0.33 -7.51
N GLN A 20 0.38 -0.40 -8.62
CA GLN A 20 1.43 -0.25 -9.66
C GLN A 20 2.87 -0.29 -9.13
N ASP A 21 3.13 -1.10 -8.11
CA ASP A 21 4.45 -1.27 -7.49
C ASP A 21 4.63 -2.73 -7.02
N ASP A 22 5.71 -3.01 -6.29
CA ASP A 22 6.06 -4.36 -5.85
C ASP A 22 4.94 -5.03 -5.04
N TYR A 23 4.72 -6.32 -5.28
CA TYR A 23 3.75 -7.12 -4.53
C TYR A 23 4.13 -8.61 -4.42
N ARG A 24 3.57 -9.28 -3.41
CA ARG A 24 3.69 -10.71 -3.16
C ARG A 24 2.35 -11.31 -2.77
N LEU A 25 1.95 -12.39 -3.45
CA LEU A 25 0.71 -13.12 -3.15
C LEU A 25 0.94 -14.12 -2.01
N LYS A 26 0.05 -14.10 -1.01
CA LYS A 26 -0.04 -15.14 0.03
C LYS A 26 -1.16 -16.11 -0.31
N LYS A 27 -0.78 -17.38 -0.48
CA LYS A 27 -1.72 -18.46 -0.79
C LYS A 27 -1.91 -19.40 0.41
N HIS A 28 -3.13 -19.91 0.56
CA HIS A 28 -3.49 -20.98 1.50
C HIS A 28 -4.41 -21.94 0.76
N ASP A 29 -4.11 -23.24 0.78
CA ASP A 29 -4.85 -24.28 0.05
C ASP A 29 -5.05 -23.97 -1.46
N GLY A 30 -4.05 -23.35 -2.09
CA GLY A 30 -4.10 -22.96 -3.50
C GLY A 30 -4.85 -21.65 -3.80
N GLU A 31 -5.57 -21.09 -2.83
CA GLU A 31 -6.31 -19.83 -2.96
C GLU A 31 -5.51 -18.64 -2.46
N ILE A 32 -5.66 -17.48 -3.10
CA ILE A 32 -5.03 -16.22 -2.64
C ILE A 32 -5.84 -15.68 -1.46
N ARG A 33 -5.22 -15.62 -0.28
CA ARG A 33 -5.82 -15.14 0.98
C ARG A 33 -5.23 -13.82 1.48
N GLY A 34 -4.15 -13.36 0.87
CA GLY A 34 -3.56 -12.06 1.16
C GLY A 34 -2.65 -11.58 0.04
N ILE A 35 -2.42 -10.28 0.01
CA ILE A 35 -1.42 -9.63 -0.85
C ILE A 35 -0.60 -8.72 0.03
N GLU A 36 0.72 -8.88 -0.01
CA GLU A 36 1.65 -7.89 0.52
C GLU A 36 2.09 -6.99 -0.62
N MET A 37 2.14 -5.70 -0.36
CA MET A 37 2.43 -4.68 -1.34
C MET A 37 3.47 -3.73 -0.77
N THR A 38 4.51 -3.42 -1.54
CA THR A 38 5.61 -2.57 -1.12
C THR A 38 5.85 -1.46 -2.14
N LYS A 39 6.12 -0.24 -1.66
CA LYS A 39 6.45 0.92 -2.50
C LYS A 39 7.54 1.72 -1.81
N LYS A 40 8.49 2.21 -2.60
CA LYS A 40 9.66 2.97 -2.10
C LYS A 40 9.64 4.40 -2.61
N TYR A 41 10.06 5.32 -1.75
CA TYR A 41 10.22 6.74 -2.07
C TYR A 41 11.61 7.20 -1.67
N ILE A 42 12.26 7.96 -2.55
CA ILE A 42 13.53 8.64 -2.25
C ILE A 42 13.20 10.08 -1.85
N VAL A 43 13.61 10.48 -0.65
CA VAL A 43 13.32 11.77 -0.03
C VAL A 43 14.62 12.46 0.36
N SER A 44 15.34 12.98 -0.64
CA SER A 44 16.72 13.44 -0.49
C SER A 44 16.89 14.79 0.23
N ASN A 45 15.85 15.63 0.35
CA ASN A 45 16.08 17.06 0.60
C ASN A 45 15.31 17.69 1.79
N ASN A 46 14.31 17.03 2.40
CA ASN A 46 13.57 17.62 3.53
C ASN A 46 13.04 16.58 4.53
N ALA A 47 13.79 16.40 5.63
CA ALA A 47 13.43 15.48 6.70
C ALA A 47 12.06 15.78 7.33
N THR A 48 11.63 17.04 7.35
CA THR A 48 10.33 17.44 7.91
C THR A 48 9.18 16.95 7.05
N ASP A 49 9.29 17.08 5.73
CA ASP A 49 8.23 16.65 4.80
C ASP A 49 8.18 15.14 4.68
N ALA A 50 9.32 14.46 4.71
CA ALA A 50 9.41 13.01 4.84
C ALA A 50 8.66 12.50 6.09
N ASN A 51 8.92 13.10 7.25
CA ASN A 51 8.25 12.69 8.50
C ASN A 51 6.73 12.97 8.46
N LYS A 52 6.30 14.10 7.90
CA LYS A 52 4.86 14.41 7.71
C LYS A 52 4.20 13.39 6.78
N PHE A 53 4.84 13.04 5.68
CA PHE A 53 4.36 12.02 4.76
C PHE A 53 4.16 10.68 5.47
N VAL A 54 5.17 10.20 6.22
CA VAL A 54 5.05 8.97 7.01
C VAL A 54 3.88 9.03 7.99
N ILE A 55 3.75 10.12 8.75
CA ILE A 55 2.66 10.29 9.74
C ILE A 55 1.29 10.27 9.05
N ASN A 56 1.14 10.96 7.92
CA ASN A 56 -0.13 11.03 7.22
C ASN A 56 -0.49 9.66 6.64
N VAL A 57 0.43 9.02 5.93
CA VAL A 57 0.21 7.75 5.25
C VAL A 57 -0.10 6.61 6.24
N THR A 58 0.60 6.55 7.38
CA THR A 58 0.35 5.53 8.41
C THR A 58 -1.03 5.63 9.06
N ARG A 59 -1.68 6.80 9.01
CA ARG A 59 -3.05 7.02 9.50
C ARG A 59 -4.13 6.64 8.49
N LEU A 60 -3.78 6.51 7.21
CA LEU A 60 -4.74 6.24 6.14
C LEU A 60 -5.18 4.76 6.07
N TYR A 61 -4.39 3.84 6.63
CA TYR A 61 -4.69 2.41 6.55
C TYR A 61 -4.13 1.64 7.76
N LYS A 62 -4.94 0.79 8.39
CA LYS A 62 -4.53 0.08 9.63
C LYS A 62 -3.51 -1.05 9.42
N PHE A 63 -3.38 -1.57 8.19
CA PHE A 63 -2.46 -2.67 7.86
C PHE A 63 -1.26 -2.19 7.04
N ILE A 64 -0.86 -0.94 7.25
CA ILE A 64 0.36 -0.38 6.69
C ILE A 64 1.47 -0.36 7.75
N THR A 65 2.68 -0.52 7.27
CA THR A 65 3.91 -0.26 7.99
C THR A 65 4.75 0.66 7.12
N CYS A 66 5.54 1.50 7.77
CA CYS A 66 6.41 2.46 7.10
C CYS A 66 7.76 2.43 7.79
N GLU A 67 8.81 2.20 7.01
CA GLU A 67 10.19 2.19 7.48
C GLU A 67 10.97 3.26 6.73
N LYS A 68 11.82 3.98 7.46
CA LYS A 68 12.73 4.96 6.88
C LYS A 68 14.17 4.50 7.11
N ASP A 69 14.92 4.33 6.03
CA ASP A 69 16.34 4.01 6.03
C ASP A 69 17.10 5.03 5.18
N GLY A 70 17.89 5.88 5.83
CA GLY A 70 18.51 7.05 5.20
C GLY A 70 17.48 7.94 4.50
N ASP A 71 17.66 8.11 3.19
CA ASP A 71 16.79 8.89 2.31
C ASP A 71 15.67 8.05 1.68
N THR A 72 15.52 6.78 2.07
CA THR A 72 14.50 5.89 1.53
C THR A 72 13.37 5.69 2.53
N ILE A 73 12.13 5.91 2.08
CA ILE A 73 10.92 5.48 2.80
C ILE A 73 10.38 4.25 2.08
N THR A 74 10.14 3.18 2.84
CA THR A 74 9.49 1.96 2.36
C THR A 74 8.12 1.83 3.02
N LEU A 75 7.06 1.84 2.22
CA LEU A 75 5.72 1.48 2.65
C LEU A 75 5.50 -0.01 2.40
N SER A 76 4.99 -0.73 3.39
CA SER A 76 4.57 -2.12 3.26
C SER A 76 3.14 -2.29 3.75
N VAL A 77 2.27 -2.83 2.89
CA VAL A 77 0.84 -2.95 3.11
C VAL A 77 0.41 -4.41 3.00
N SER A 78 -0.43 -4.88 3.91
CA SER A 78 -1.06 -6.20 3.83
C SER A 78 -2.55 -6.06 3.54
N VAL A 79 -3.00 -6.59 2.41
CA VAL A 79 -4.41 -6.60 1.99
C VAL A 79 -4.99 -8.00 2.14
N LYS A 80 -6.14 -8.10 2.81
CA LYS A 80 -6.99 -9.29 2.86
C LYS A 80 -8.29 -9.06 2.09
N PRO A 81 -9.01 -10.11 1.65
CA PRO A 81 -10.24 -9.97 0.86
C PRO A 81 -11.29 -9.04 1.49
N ASP A 82 -11.47 -9.11 2.80
CA ASP A 82 -12.40 -8.30 3.59
C ASP A 82 -11.99 -6.83 3.73
N THR A 83 -10.76 -6.49 3.39
CA THR A 83 -10.16 -5.15 3.58
C THR A 83 -9.93 -4.41 2.26
N MET A 84 -10.40 -4.99 1.14
CA MET A 84 -10.13 -4.48 -0.20
C MET A 84 -10.64 -3.05 -0.40
N ASN A 85 -11.89 -2.75 -0.01
CA ASN A 85 -12.46 -1.41 -0.19
C ASN A 85 -11.70 -0.35 0.63
N GLU A 86 -11.30 -0.71 1.85
CA GLU A 86 -10.44 0.15 2.68
C GLU A 86 -9.10 0.44 1.98
N PHE A 87 -8.49 -0.58 1.36
CA PHE A 87 -7.25 -0.43 0.62
C PHE A 87 -7.41 0.44 -0.65
N LEU A 88 -8.49 0.27 -1.42
CA LEU A 88 -8.74 1.09 -2.62
C LEU A 88 -8.92 2.59 -2.25
N ASN A 89 -9.60 2.86 -1.14
CA ASN A 89 -9.70 4.21 -0.58
C ASN A 89 -8.34 4.74 -0.13
N PHE A 90 -7.55 3.89 0.54
CA PHE A 90 -6.17 4.21 0.90
C PHE A 90 -5.33 4.60 -0.33
N CYS A 91 -5.36 3.82 -1.43
CA CYS A 91 -4.62 4.17 -2.64
C CYS A 91 -5.01 5.54 -3.22
N THR A 92 -6.30 5.90 -3.13
CA THR A 92 -6.77 7.20 -3.58
C THR A 92 -6.19 8.33 -2.74
N ASN A 93 -6.19 8.17 -1.41
CA ASN A 93 -5.62 9.16 -0.49
C ASN A 93 -4.07 9.19 -0.55
N LEU A 94 -3.43 8.05 -0.77
CA LEU A 94 -1.97 7.95 -0.92
C LEU A 94 -1.50 8.82 -2.09
N LYS A 95 -2.17 8.79 -3.24
CA LYS A 95 -1.83 9.64 -4.40
C LYS A 95 -1.84 11.13 -4.09
N ILE A 96 -2.71 11.57 -3.18
CA ILE A 96 -2.77 12.98 -2.74
C ILE A 96 -1.54 13.32 -1.89
N GLU A 97 -1.14 12.43 -0.98
CA GLU A 97 0.07 12.62 -0.17
C GLU A 97 1.36 12.52 -1.00
N GLU A 98 1.40 11.62 -1.98
CA GLU A 98 2.52 11.50 -2.94
C GLU A 98 2.71 12.81 -3.72
N ALA A 99 1.64 13.42 -4.20
CA ALA A 99 1.70 14.70 -4.92
C ALA A 99 2.29 15.83 -4.06
N LYS A 100 1.97 15.86 -2.75
CA LYS A 100 2.54 16.84 -1.81
C LYS A 100 4.03 16.64 -1.61
N LEU A 101 4.47 15.38 -1.53
CA LEU A 101 5.88 15.03 -1.39
C LEU A 101 6.71 15.48 -2.59
N ILE A 102 6.18 15.33 -3.81
CA ILE A 102 6.84 15.76 -5.06
C ILE A 102 6.85 17.29 -5.18
N SER A 103 5.78 17.98 -4.77
CA SER A 103 5.71 19.45 -4.87
C SER A 103 6.66 20.20 -3.91
N SER A 104 7.25 19.50 -2.94
CA SER A 104 8.20 20.05 -1.96
C SER A 104 9.67 19.92 -2.38
N GLY A 105 9.97 19.26 -3.51
CA GLY A 105 11.32 19.04 -4.04
C GLY A 105 11.65 19.97 -5.20
#